data_AF-A0A090T022-F1
#
_entry.id   AF-A0A090T022-F1
#
_cell.length_a   1.000
_cell.length_b   1.000
_cell.length_c   1.000
_cell.angle_alpha   90.00
_cell.angle_beta   90.00
_cell.angle_gamma   90.00
#
_symmetry.space_group_name_H-M   'P 1'
#
loop_
_entity.id
_entity.type
_entity.pdbx_description
1 polymer ?
#
loop_
_entity_poly.entity_id
_entity_poly.type
_entity_poly.pdbx_seq_one_letter_code
_entity_poly.pdbx_strand_id
1 'polypeptide(L)'
;MSKPIIAGNTPIKVEVKTGQDYYFCTCGRSKNQPYCDGSHAGTDFKPKGFSVDKDGDAFLCRCKHTANPPYCDGSHKQFSDEQVGTEGPGVTAKANDAPVASQTKEEPTVEFIHQLAREGLSKLGHHGPMTSMGVPRHLLPHWMIFKSW
;
A
#
# COMPACT_ATOMS: atom_id res chain seq x y z
N MET A 1 2.71 16.78 -16.26
CA MET A 1 1.88 15.77 -15.58
C MET A 1 1.77 16.18 -14.14
N SER A 2 0.64 16.80 -13.77
CA SER A 2 0.39 17.20 -12.39
C SER A 2 0.39 15.95 -11.50
N LYS A 3 1.13 15.96 -10.39
CA LYS A 3 1.14 14.85 -9.42
C LYS A 3 0.06 15.08 -8.36
N PRO A 4 -0.61 14.02 -7.87
CA PRO A 4 -1.59 14.16 -6.81
C PRO A 4 -0.88 14.47 -5.49
N ILE A 5 -1.53 15.26 -4.65
CA ILE A 5 -1.04 15.58 -3.30
C ILE A 5 -1.55 14.53 -2.31
N ILE A 6 -0.69 14.13 -1.38
CA ILE A 6 -1.05 13.19 -0.32
C ILE A 6 -1.89 13.95 0.72
N ALA A 7 -3.22 13.77 0.70
CA ALA A 7 -4.11 14.46 1.66
C ALA A 7 -4.15 13.80 3.05
N GLY A 8 -3.60 12.59 3.17
CA GLY A 8 -3.48 11.85 4.42
C GLY A 8 -3.01 10.42 4.17
N ASN A 9 -2.31 9.87 5.16
CA ASN A 9 -1.82 8.48 5.17
C ASN A 9 -2.79 7.50 5.85
N THR A 10 -3.96 7.95 6.33
CA THR A 10 -5.00 7.10 6.92
C THR A 10 -6.27 7.14 6.07
N PRO A 11 -6.95 5.99 5.84
CA PRO A 11 -8.25 5.98 5.17
C PRO A 11 -9.32 6.62 6.05
N ILE A 12 -10.34 7.18 5.41
CA ILE A 12 -11.50 7.72 6.11
C ILE A 12 -12.68 6.77 5.97
N LYS A 13 -13.32 6.45 7.10
CA LYS A 13 -14.56 5.69 7.15
C LYS A 13 -15.70 6.63 6.81
N VAL A 14 -16.49 6.29 5.79
CA VAL A 14 -17.66 7.07 5.37
C VAL A 14 -18.86 6.15 5.20
N GLU A 15 -20.00 6.58 5.71
CA GLU A 15 -21.29 5.93 5.48
C GLU A 15 -21.79 6.32 4.08
N VAL A 16 -21.92 5.33 3.20
CA VAL A 16 -22.43 5.50 1.83
C VAL A 16 -23.85 4.98 1.75
N LYS A 17 -24.70 5.73 1.05
CA LYS A 17 -26.10 5.38 0.82
C LYS A 17 -26.37 5.06 -0.64
N THR A 18 -27.28 4.12 -0.85
CA THR A 18 -27.72 3.64 -2.15
C THR A 18 -28.48 4.74 -2.87
N GLY A 19 -28.21 4.92 -4.16
CA GLY A 19 -28.86 5.94 -4.99
C GLY A 19 -28.34 7.37 -4.79
N GLN A 20 -27.23 7.56 -4.07
CA GLN A 20 -26.52 8.84 -4.01
C GLN A 20 -25.26 8.79 -4.88
N ASP A 21 -25.06 9.82 -5.69
CA ASP A 21 -23.85 10.00 -6.49
C ASP A 21 -22.80 10.76 -5.67
N TYR A 22 -21.66 10.11 -5.45
CA TYR A 22 -20.54 10.69 -4.74
C TYR A 22 -19.40 11.04 -5.72
N TYR A 23 -18.74 12.17 -5.48
CA TYR A 23 -17.61 12.61 -6.29
C TYR A 23 -16.31 12.53 -5.48
N PHE A 24 -15.49 11.52 -5.77
CA PHE A 24 -14.21 11.31 -5.12
C PHE A 24 -13.13 12.29 -5.63
N CYS A 25 -12.40 12.89 -4.70
CA CYS A 25 -11.26 13.76 -4.99
C CYS A 25 -10.03 12.94 -5.41
N THR A 26 -9.52 13.18 -6.63
CA THR A 26 -8.33 12.52 -7.18
C THR A 26 -7.04 13.35 -7.06
N CYS A 27 -7.15 14.67 -6.85
CA CYS A 27 -6.01 15.59 -6.84
C CYS A 27 -5.36 15.79 -5.45
N GLY A 28 -6.07 15.48 -4.37
CA GLY A 28 -5.59 15.68 -2.98
C GLY A 28 -5.74 17.10 -2.43
N ARG A 29 -6.19 18.08 -3.24
CA ARG A 29 -6.30 19.50 -2.86
C ARG A 29 -7.59 19.88 -2.15
N SER A 30 -8.61 19.02 -2.23
CA SER A 30 -9.91 19.30 -1.63
C SER A 30 -9.80 19.48 -0.11
N LYS A 31 -10.50 20.47 0.42
CA LYS A 31 -10.69 20.68 1.87
C LYS A 31 -11.76 19.75 2.44
N ASN A 32 -12.69 19.29 1.61
CA ASN A 32 -13.76 18.37 1.99
C ASN A 32 -13.40 16.90 1.70
N GLN A 33 -12.20 16.47 2.09
CA GLN A 33 -11.76 15.08 1.88
C GLN A 33 -12.74 14.10 2.55
N PRO A 34 -13.11 13.00 1.88
CA PRO A 34 -12.52 12.43 0.65
C PRO A 34 -13.17 12.93 -0.66
N TYR A 35 -14.15 13.83 -0.57
CA TYR A 35 -14.94 14.31 -1.69
C TYR A 35 -14.30 15.50 -2.40
N CYS A 36 -14.75 15.75 -3.62
CA CYS A 36 -14.32 16.90 -4.41
C CYS A 36 -15.10 18.17 -4.01
N ASP A 37 -14.39 19.28 -3.80
CA ASP A 37 -14.92 20.62 -3.52
C ASP A 37 -14.68 21.63 -4.67
N GLY A 38 -14.09 21.19 -5.78
CA GLY A 38 -13.71 22.05 -6.91
C GLY A 38 -12.26 22.52 -6.90
N SER A 39 -11.48 22.24 -5.85
CA SER A 39 -10.06 22.65 -5.74
C SER A 39 -9.12 21.99 -6.77
N HIS A 40 -9.66 21.13 -7.64
CA HIS A 40 -8.94 20.57 -8.80
C HIS A 40 -8.90 21.53 -10.00
N ALA A 41 -9.66 22.62 -9.99
CA ALA A 41 -9.67 23.62 -11.06
C ALA A 41 -8.25 24.13 -11.34
N GLY A 42 -7.84 24.11 -12.61
CA GLY A 42 -6.46 24.44 -13.03
C GLY A 42 -5.47 23.27 -13.01
N THR A 43 -5.93 22.04 -12.74
CA THR A 43 -5.12 20.82 -12.89
C THR A 43 -5.74 19.85 -13.89
N ASP A 44 -4.96 18.85 -14.30
CA ASP A 44 -5.41 17.78 -15.20
C ASP A 44 -6.34 16.75 -14.51
N PHE A 45 -6.53 16.87 -13.20
CA PHE A 45 -7.31 15.92 -12.41
C PHE A 45 -8.81 16.13 -12.55
N LYS A 46 -9.54 15.04 -12.80
CA LYS A 46 -11.00 15.02 -12.78
C LYS A 46 -11.51 14.23 -11.57
N PRO A 47 -12.59 14.69 -10.91
CA PRO A 47 -13.25 13.92 -9.86
C PRO A 47 -13.79 12.60 -10.41
N LYS A 48 -13.74 11.53 -9.60
CA LYS A 48 -14.30 10.23 -9.98
C LYS A 48 -15.68 10.07 -9.34
N GLY A 49 -16.73 10.09 -10.16
CA GLY A 49 -18.09 9.76 -9.73
C GLY A 49 -18.20 8.27 -9.41
N PHE A 50 -18.87 7.93 -8.31
CA PHE A 50 -19.23 6.55 -7.98
C PHE A 50 -20.57 6.50 -7.24
N SER A 51 -21.30 5.43 -7.48
CA SER A 51 -22.53 5.06 -6.80
C SER A 51 -22.32 3.71 -6.09
N VAL A 52 -23.08 3.46 -5.03
CA VAL A 52 -22.99 2.21 -4.25
C VAL A 52 -24.35 1.51 -4.30
N ASP A 53 -24.34 0.18 -4.47
CA ASP A 53 -25.56 -0.63 -4.59
C ASP A 53 -26.20 -0.99 -3.24
N LYS A 54 -25.43 -0.87 -2.15
CA LYS A 54 -25.85 -1.20 -0.79
C LYS A 54 -25.40 -0.13 0.19
N ASP A 55 -26.27 0.14 1.16
CA ASP A 55 -25.94 1.01 2.28
C ASP A 55 -24.87 0.33 3.14
N GLY A 56 -23.86 1.09 3.54
CA GLY A 56 -22.80 0.55 4.38
C GLY A 56 -21.67 1.51 4.65
N ASP A 57 -20.72 1.02 5.44
CA ASP A 57 -19.49 1.72 5.73
C ASP A 57 -18.43 1.41 4.68
N ALA A 58 -17.91 2.43 4.00
CA ALA A 58 -16.83 2.33 3.04
C ALA A 58 -15.57 3.05 3.53
N PHE A 59 -14.40 2.45 3.28
CA PHE A 59 -13.11 3.08 3.54
C PHE A 59 -12.58 3.75 2.27
N LEU A 60 -12.62 5.09 2.24
CA LEU A 60 -12.21 5.87 1.08
C LEU A 60 -10.74 6.31 1.19
N CYS A 61 -10.08 6.37 0.04
CA CYS A 61 -8.66 6.69 -0.06
C CYS A 61 -8.37 8.19 0.18
N ARG A 62 -7.45 8.50 1.10
CA ARG A 62 -6.92 9.86 1.31
C ARG A 62 -5.55 10.11 0.70
N CYS A 63 -4.72 9.08 0.51
CA CYS A 63 -3.39 9.26 -0.06
C CYS A 63 -3.39 9.57 -1.56
N LYS A 64 -4.45 9.22 -2.29
CA LYS A 64 -4.61 9.38 -3.76
C LYS A 64 -3.64 8.56 -4.60
N HIS A 65 -2.98 7.58 -3.98
CA HIS A 65 -2.11 6.59 -4.64
C HIS A 65 -2.74 5.19 -4.70
N THR A 66 -4.06 5.07 -4.48
CA THR A 66 -4.77 3.79 -4.59
C THR A 66 -4.81 3.30 -6.04
N ALA A 67 -4.57 2.02 -6.24
CA ALA A 67 -4.80 1.32 -7.51
C ALA A 67 -6.29 0.98 -7.71
N ASN A 68 -7.12 1.05 -6.65
CA ASN A 68 -8.55 0.78 -6.69
C ASN A 68 -9.40 2.02 -6.27
N PRO A 69 -9.34 3.14 -7.00
CA PRO A 69 -10.13 4.33 -6.66
C PRO A 69 -11.63 4.06 -6.83
N PRO A 70 -12.50 4.42 -5.86
CA PRO A 70 -12.29 5.36 -4.75
C PRO A 70 -11.86 4.72 -3.41
N TYR A 71 -11.77 3.40 -3.36
CA TYR A 71 -11.53 2.62 -2.14
C TYR A 71 -10.06 2.59 -1.73
N CYS A 72 -9.83 2.28 -0.45
CA CYS A 72 -8.50 2.06 0.08
C CYS A 72 -8.00 0.64 -0.20
N ASP A 73 -6.82 0.53 -0.80
CA ASP A 73 -6.13 -0.73 -1.14
C ASP A 73 -4.90 -1.00 -0.25
N GLY A 74 -4.62 -0.14 0.72
CA GLY A 74 -3.43 -0.23 1.58
C GLY A 74 -2.21 0.52 1.06
N SER A 75 -2.26 1.12 -0.14
CA SER A 75 -1.18 1.95 -0.71
C SER A 75 -0.87 3.20 0.11
N HIS A 76 -1.60 3.50 1.18
CA HIS A 76 -1.26 4.60 2.09
C HIS A 76 -0.09 4.27 3.03
N LYS A 77 0.22 2.99 3.27
CA LYS A 77 1.28 2.54 4.21
C LYS A 77 2.71 2.92 3.80
N GLN A 78 2.89 3.29 2.53
CA GLN A 78 4.16 3.71 1.95
C GLN A 78 4.46 5.20 2.21
N PHE A 79 3.54 5.95 2.82
CA PHE A 79 3.72 7.36 3.15
C PHE A 79 3.74 7.59 4.66
N SER A 80 4.69 8.39 5.13
CA SER A 80 4.78 8.83 6.53
C SER A 80 3.99 10.14 6.77
N ASP A 81 3.79 10.51 8.03
CA ASP A 81 3.04 11.72 8.41
C ASP A 81 3.70 13.00 7.87
N GLU A 82 5.02 13.02 7.73
CA GLU A 82 5.78 14.17 7.22
C GLU A 82 5.54 14.42 5.72
N GLN A 83 5.07 13.40 4.99
CA GLN A 83 4.82 13.49 3.55
C GLN A 83 3.41 13.99 3.23
N VAL A 84 2.54 14.11 4.25
CA VAL A 84 1.18 14.64 4.08
C VAL A 84 1.24 16.11 3.67
N GLY A 85 0.56 16.46 2.59
CA GLY A 85 0.57 17.79 1.99
C GLY A 85 1.61 18.00 0.89
N THR A 86 2.50 17.02 0.66
CA THR A 86 3.47 17.07 -0.45
C THR A 86 2.96 16.37 -1.71
N GLU A 87 3.57 16.68 -2.85
CA GLU A 87 3.31 15.97 -4.10
C GLU A 87 3.87 14.55 -4.01
N GLY A 88 2.98 13.55 -4.09
CA GLY A 88 3.39 12.15 -4.02
C GLY A 88 3.91 11.61 -5.36
N PRO A 89 4.43 10.37 -5.39
CA PRO A 89 5.05 9.75 -6.58
C PRO A 89 4.10 9.49 -7.77
N GLY A 90 2.85 9.97 -7.72
CA GLY A 90 1.78 9.62 -8.66
C GLY A 90 1.21 8.23 -8.43
N VAL A 91 0.06 7.93 -9.05
CA VAL A 91 -0.44 6.55 -9.11
C VAL A 91 0.38 5.83 -10.17
N THR A 92 1.32 4.99 -9.77
CA THR A 92 1.95 4.06 -10.72
C THR A 92 0.92 2.99 -11.03
N ALA A 93 0.08 3.24 -12.03
CA ALA A 93 -0.86 2.25 -12.55
C ALA A 93 -0.08 1.10 -13.20
N LYS A 94 0.40 0.15 -12.39
CA LYS A 94 0.84 -1.15 -12.90
C LYS A 94 -0.36 -2.07 -12.94
N ALA A 95 -1.22 -1.85 -13.94
CA ALA A 95 -2.47 -2.58 -14.10
C ALA A 95 -2.29 -4.04 -14.55
N ASN A 96 -1.07 -4.50 -14.85
CA ASN A 96 -0.82 -5.80 -15.47
C ASN A 96 0.31 -6.63 -14.82
N ASP A 97 0.92 -6.18 -13.73
CA ASP A 97 1.95 -6.95 -13.02
C ASP A 97 1.37 -7.53 -11.73
N ALA A 98 1.64 -8.82 -11.47
CA ALA A 98 1.40 -9.41 -10.17
C ALA A 98 2.05 -8.56 -9.06
N PRO A 99 1.45 -8.46 -7.86
CA PRO A 99 2.04 -7.71 -6.76
C PRO A 99 3.47 -8.20 -6.50
N VAL A 100 4.38 -7.26 -6.25
CA VAL A 100 5.78 -7.60 -5.95
C VAL A 100 5.79 -8.29 -4.58
N ALA A 101 6.25 -9.54 -4.55
CA ALA A 101 6.43 -10.29 -3.32
C ALA A 101 7.43 -9.59 -2.40
N SER A 102 7.04 -9.34 -1.15
CA SER A 102 7.87 -8.74 -0.11
C SER A 102 7.97 -9.67 1.09
N GLN A 103 9.13 -9.74 1.74
CA GLN A 103 9.32 -10.55 2.96
C GLN A 103 8.38 -10.08 4.09
N THR A 104 7.64 -11.02 4.67
CA THR A 104 6.85 -10.81 5.90
C THR A 104 7.47 -11.59 7.06
N LYS A 105 7.02 -11.35 8.30
CA LYS A 105 7.52 -12.08 9.47
C LYS A 105 7.13 -13.56 9.42
N GLU A 106 5.92 -13.83 8.95
CA GLU A 106 5.35 -15.16 8.80
C GLU A 106 5.95 -15.90 7.61
N GLU A 107 6.32 -15.18 6.54
CA GLU A 107 6.87 -15.74 5.31
C GLU A 107 8.14 -15.00 4.82
N PRO A 108 9.27 -15.15 5.53
CA PRO A 108 10.49 -14.39 5.25
C PRO A 108 11.18 -14.80 3.94
N THR A 109 10.83 -15.94 3.33
CA THR A 109 11.46 -16.46 2.11
C THR A 109 10.65 -16.21 0.84
N VAL A 110 9.43 -15.67 0.94
CA VAL A 110 8.51 -15.54 -0.22
C VAL A 110 9.08 -14.66 -1.33
N GLU A 111 9.70 -13.54 -0.98
CA GLU A 111 10.37 -12.68 -1.97
C GLU A 111 11.47 -13.43 -2.74
N PHE A 112 12.28 -14.22 -2.02
CA PHE A 112 13.37 -14.99 -2.63
C PHE A 112 12.85 -16.11 -3.54
N ILE A 113 11.75 -16.77 -3.17
CA ILE A 113 11.10 -17.79 -4.00
C ILE A 113 10.57 -17.16 -5.30
N HIS A 114 9.95 -15.98 -5.22
CA HIS A 114 9.48 -15.25 -6.41
C HIS A 114 10.65 -14.74 -7.28
N GLN A 115 11.80 -14.44 -6.69
CA GLN A 115 13.01 -14.16 -7.45
C GLN A 115 13.50 -15.41 -8.19
N LEU A 116 13.63 -16.55 -7.50
CA LEU A 116 14.02 -17.83 -8.09
C LEU A 116 13.11 -18.26 -9.23
N ALA A 117 11.80 -18.08 -9.08
CA ALA A 117 10.83 -18.42 -10.11
C ALA A 117 11.00 -17.57 -11.39
N ARG A 118 11.38 -16.28 -11.24
CA ARG A 118 11.59 -15.38 -12.38
C ARG A 118 12.93 -15.58 -13.07
N GLU A 119 13.98 -15.81 -12.30
CA GLU A 119 15.37 -15.78 -12.78
C GLU A 119 15.96 -17.17 -13.03
N GLY A 120 15.35 -18.21 -12.43
CA GLY A 120 15.88 -19.57 -12.40
C GLY A 120 17.21 -19.67 -11.66
N LEU A 121 17.87 -20.83 -11.77
CA LEU A 121 19.20 -21.08 -11.20
C LEU A 121 20.35 -20.40 -11.97
N SER A 122 20.04 -19.75 -13.10
CA SER A 122 21.04 -19.16 -13.99
C SER A 122 21.83 -18.01 -13.32
N LYS A 123 21.15 -17.18 -12.51
CA LYS A 123 21.76 -16.03 -11.83
C LYS A 123 22.42 -16.38 -10.49
N LEU A 124 22.01 -17.47 -9.84
CA LEU A 124 22.43 -17.81 -8.47
C LEU A 124 23.49 -18.93 -8.43
N GLY A 125 23.90 -19.43 -9.60
CA GLY A 125 24.84 -20.54 -9.73
C GLY A 125 24.16 -21.91 -9.64
N HIS A 126 24.82 -22.95 -10.15
CA HIS A 126 24.27 -24.32 -10.22
C HIS A 126 23.84 -24.89 -8.86
N HIS A 127 24.44 -24.42 -7.77
CA HIS A 127 24.26 -24.98 -6.43
C HIS A 127 23.38 -24.11 -5.52
N GLY A 128 22.85 -22.98 -6.04
CA GLY A 128 22.11 -22.01 -5.22
C GLY A 128 22.96 -21.39 -4.11
N PRO A 129 22.35 -20.57 -3.23
CA PRO A 129 23.06 -19.99 -2.09
C PRO A 129 23.46 -21.08 -1.09
N MET A 130 24.77 -21.28 -0.92
CA MET A 130 25.31 -22.12 0.16
C MET A 130 25.33 -21.31 1.47
N THR A 131 24.38 -21.58 2.36
CA THR A 131 24.45 -21.15 3.76
C THR A 131 24.85 -22.32 4.65
N SER A 132 25.49 -22.04 5.78
CA SER A 132 25.61 -23.03 6.85
C SER A 132 24.22 -23.33 7.41
N MET A 133 23.86 -24.61 7.56
CA MET A 133 22.61 -25.07 8.16
C MET A 133 22.63 -24.89 9.69
N GLY A 134 22.91 -23.67 10.17
CA GLY A 134 23.00 -23.33 11.59
C GLY A 134 21.85 -22.42 12.00
N VAL A 135 21.17 -22.75 13.10
CA VAL A 135 20.22 -21.82 13.72
C VAL A 135 21.02 -20.70 14.38
N PRO A 136 20.77 -19.41 14.04
CA PRO A 136 21.47 -18.30 14.66
C PRO A 136 21.38 -18.34 16.19
N ARG A 137 22.51 -18.15 16.90
CA ARG A 137 22.59 -18.28 18.37
C ARG A 137 21.55 -17.43 19.11
N HIS A 138 21.14 -16.29 18.55
CA HIS A 138 20.14 -15.40 19.16
C HIS A 138 18.70 -15.94 19.09
N LEU A 139 18.42 -16.92 18.22
CA LEU A 139 17.14 -17.63 18.12
C LEU A 139 17.12 -18.94 18.93
N LEU A 140 18.26 -19.34 19.49
CA LEU A 140 18.32 -20.51 20.36
C LEU A 140 17.72 -20.15 21.73
N PRO A 141 16.90 -21.05 22.32
CA PRO A 141 16.42 -20.84 23.68
C PRO A 141 17.61 -20.70 24.63
N HIS A 142 17.65 -19.60 25.39
CA HIS A 142 18.61 -19.43 26.46
C HIS A 142 18.12 -20.24 27.66
N TRP A 143 18.74 -21.39 27.87
CA TRP A 143 18.63 -22.12 29.13
C TRP A 143 19.53 -21.39 30.13
N MET A 144 18.97 -20.34 30.76
CA MET A 144 19.57 -19.76 31.95
C MET A 144 19.48 -20.82 33.03
N ILE A 145 20.61 -21.48 33.27
CA ILE A 145 20.80 -22.34 34.43
C ILE A 145 20.56 -21.45 35.64
N PHE A 146 19.42 -21.63 36.29
CA PHE A 146 19.19 -21.14 37.65
C PHE A 146 20.27 -21.76 38.54
N LYS A 147 21.39 -21.07 38.71
CA LYS A 147 22.32 -21.33 39.81
C LYS A 147 21.67 -20.76 41.08
N SER A 148 20.69 -21.49 41.61
CA SER A 148 20.33 -21.44 43.03
C SER A 148 21.23 -22.45 43.73
N TRP A 149 22.37 -21.98 44.21
CA TRP A 149 23.13 -22.59 45.29
C TRP A 149 23.50 -21.46 46.25
#